data_AF-A0A160IIL8-F1
#
_entry.id   AF-A0A160IIL8-F1
#
_cell.length_a   1.000
_cell.length_b   1.000
_cell.length_c   1.000
_cell.angle_alpha   90.00
_cell.angle_beta   90.00
_cell.angle_gamma   90.00
#
_symmetry.space_group_name_H-M   'P 1'
#
loop_
_entity.id
_entity.type
_entity.pdbx_description
1 polymer ?
#
loop_
_entity_poly.entity_id
_entity_poly.type
_entity_poly.pdbx_seq_one_letter_code
_entity_poly.pdbx_strand_id
1 'polypeptide(L)'
;MSLEANFKQYKRFLEKIDIAKYTVICNESRFRVAAYNKLGSTKGYLVLREDGDVASRDEAIPPYRMFIAFNSYMFGLYEQGQAESNKPTGIFKDTINLLNEIKSFVTTSKDDIETAINNIQELDNGYKRIKKILPEAMKIFNEMMKEGILDQTVLDNISSLMGEFTCLQYKHLYIQIRAKGQFVSISTELSTVLKTLSGNERKTAAKAEDVFKFLTEEKYQSGLRKSLIDFEKDPQGNQIPFFEHSNWQEALDRNTDDKNDILFEKTLLSQLRN
;
A
#
# COMPACT_ATOMS: atom_id res chain seq x y z
N MET A 1 -17.87 6.65 -38.10
CA MET A 1 -18.27 7.56 -37.00
C MET A 1 -17.05 7.78 -36.11
N SER A 2 -16.90 8.92 -35.44
CA SER A 2 -15.78 9.09 -34.50
C SER A 2 -15.99 8.20 -33.26
N LEU A 3 -14.91 7.71 -32.64
CA LEU A 3 -14.94 6.92 -31.40
C LEU A 3 -15.79 7.60 -30.30
N GLU A 4 -15.68 8.93 -30.17
CA GLU A 4 -16.49 9.70 -29.22
C GLU A 4 -17.99 9.64 -29.51
N ALA A 5 -18.39 9.63 -30.79
CA ALA A 5 -19.78 9.51 -31.17
C ALA A 5 -20.33 8.13 -30.79
N ASN A 6 -19.53 7.07 -30.97
CA ASN A 6 -19.92 5.72 -30.57
C ASN A 6 -20.07 5.62 -29.05
N PHE A 7 -19.14 6.14 -28.25
CA PHE A 7 -19.32 6.19 -26.78
C PHE A 7 -20.56 6.98 -26.33
N LYS A 8 -20.89 8.08 -27.03
CA LYS A 8 -22.07 8.90 -26.71
C LYS A 8 -23.40 8.16 -26.93
N GLN A 9 -23.47 7.18 -27.83
CA GLN A 9 -24.68 6.39 -28.06
C GLN A 9 -25.08 5.54 -26.84
N TYR A 10 -24.11 5.09 -26.04
CA TYR A 10 -24.32 4.25 -24.85
C TYR A 10 -24.49 5.05 -23.55
N LYS A 11 -24.52 6.38 -23.64
CA LYS A 11 -24.65 7.29 -22.49
C LYS A 11 -26.11 7.34 -22.02
N ARG A 12 -26.35 7.07 -20.74
CA ARG A 12 -27.69 7.21 -20.14
C ARG A 12 -27.92 8.63 -19.59
N PHE A 13 -29.18 8.94 -19.27
CA PHE A 13 -29.59 10.25 -18.75
C PHE A 13 -28.76 10.65 -17.51
N LEU A 14 -28.19 11.87 -17.57
CA LEU A 14 -27.31 12.49 -16.56
C LEU A 14 -25.93 11.84 -16.34
N GLU A 15 -25.52 10.90 -17.19
CA GLU A 15 -24.15 10.39 -17.12
C GLU A 15 -23.15 11.42 -17.69
N LYS A 16 -21.90 11.36 -17.23
CA LYS A 16 -20.73 11.96 -17.88
C LYS A 16 -19.88 10.82 -18.42
N ILE A 17 -19.27 11.03 -19.58
CA ILE A 17 -18.37 10.05 -20.20
C ILE A 17 -16.95 10.51 -19.94
N ASP A 18 -16.13 9.64 -19.39
CA ASP A 18 -14.69 9.82 -19.27
C ASP A 18 -14.00 8.78 -20.17
N ILE A 19 -13.45 9.24 -21.29
CA ILE A 19 -12.80 8.37 -22.26
C ILE A 19 -11.31 8.31 -21.91
N ALA A 20 -10.78 7.10 -21.76
CA ALA A 20 -9.37 6.91 -21.50
C ALA A 20 -8.52 7.60 -22.59
N LYS A 21 -7.49 8.32 -22.15
CA LYS A 21 -6.58 9.04 -23.04
C LYS A 21 -5.58 8.10 -23.74
N TYR A 22 -5.53 6.84 -23.33
CA TYR A 22 -4.68 5.79 -23.86
C TYR A 22 -5.52 4.66 -24.45
N THR A 23 -4.88 3.83 -25.27
CA THR A 23 -5.41 2.60 -25.83
C THR A 23 -4.90 1.42 -25.00
N VAL A 24 -5.76 0.43 -24.73
CA VAL A 24 -5.38 -0.81 -24.05
C VAL A 24 -5.03 -1.86 -25.10
N ILE A 25 -3.84 -2.47 -24.98
CA ILE A 25 -3.38 -3.54 -25.87
C ILE A 25 -3.44 -4.87 -25.12
N CYS A 26 -4.25 -5.79 -25.62
CA CYS A 26 -4.38 -7.13 -25.07
C CYS A 26 -4.58 -8.12 -26.22
N ASN A 27 -3.88 -9.27 -26.19
CA ASN A 27 -3.94 -10.30 -27.24
C ASN A 27 -3.75 -9.71 -28.65
N GLU A 28 -2.72 -8.87 -28.83
CA GLU A 28 -2.39 -8.17 -30.09
C GLU A 28 -3.49 -7.22 -30.62
N SER A 29 -4.59 -7.06 -29.89
CA SER A 29 -5.73 -6.22 -30.26
C SER A 29 -5.73 -4.91 -29.48
N ARG A 30 -6.30 -3.86 -30.08
CA ARG A 30 -6.29 -2.48 -29.56
C ARG A 30 -7.70 -2.06 -29.18
N PHE A 31 -7.85 -1.59 -27.95
CA PHE A 31 -9.15 -1.25 -27.36
C PHE A 31 -9.18 0.16 -26.78
N ARG A 32 -10.36 0.78 -26.84
CA ARG A 32 -10.66 2.06 -26.18
C ARG A 32 -11.67 1.80 -25.07
N VAL A 33 -11.41 2.36 -23.89
CA VAL A 33 -12.27 2.19 -22.72
C VAL A 33 -12.85 3.54 -22.32
N ALA A 34 -14.14 3.57 -21.97
CA ALA A 34 -14.77 4.75 -21.37
C ALA A 34 -15.52 4.37 -20.10
N ALA A 35 -15.42 5.23 -19.08
CA ALA A 35 -16.21 5.16 -17.86
C ALA A 35 -17.43 6.09 -17.97
N TYR A 36 -18.56 5.61 -17.48
CA TYR A 36 -19.81 6.37 -17.41
C TYR A 36 -20.10 6.71 -15.96
N ASN A 37 -20.07 7.99 -15.61
CA ASN A 37 -20.17 8.47 -14.25
C ASN A 37 -21.51 9.18 -14.01
N LYS A 38 -22.18 8.90 -12.89
CA LYS A 38 -23.40 9.59 -12.45
C LYS A 38 -23.30 9.94 -10.97
N LEU A 39 -23.52 11.23 -10.66
CA LEU A 39 -23.47 11.76 -9.28
C LEU A 39 -22.18 11.37 -8.54
N GLY A 40 -21.02 11.46 -9.20
CA GLY A 40 -19.72 11.16 -8.59
C GLY A 40 -19.38 9.66 -8.46
N SER A 41 -20.20 8.76 -8.99
CA SER A 41 -19.94 7.31 -8.98
C SER A 41 -19.93 6.72 -10.38
N THR A 42 -19.06 5.74 -10.62
CA THR A 42 -19.06 4.98 -11.87
C THR A 42 -20.29 4.08 -11.95
N LYS A 43 -21.01 4.17 -13.08
CA LYS A 43 -22.22 3.38 -13.40
C LYS A 43 -21.98 2.35 -14.50
N GLY A 44 -20.82 2.36 -15.14
CA GLY A 44 -20.41 1.30 -16.03
C GLY A 44 -19.25 1.69 -16.92
N TYR A 45 -18.77 0.70 -17.65
CA TYR A 45 -17.67 0.82 -18.59
C TYR A 45 -18.09 0.27 -19.94
N LEU A 46 -17.61 0.87 -21.01
CA LEU A 46 -17.74 0.34 -22.37
C LEU A 46 -16.35 0.17 -22.97
N VAL A 47 -16.12 -0.98 -23.59
CA VAL A 47 -14.92 -1.28 -24.36
C VAL A 47 -15.29 -1.29 -25.84
N LEU A 48 -14.59 -0.49 -26.63
CA LEU A 48 -14.67 -0.50 -28.09
C LEU A 48 -13.37 -1.05 -28.66
N ARG A 49 -13.44 -1.70 -29.81
CA ARG A 49 -12.27 -1.95 -30.66
C ARG A 49 -11.75 -0.63 -31.25
N GLU A 50 -10.55 -0.65 -31.82
CA GLU A 50 -9.92 0.55 -32.40
C GLU A 50 -10.72 1.14 -33.59
N ASP A 51 -11.44 0.31 -34.34
CA ASP A 51 -12.35 0.73 -35.41
C ASP A 51 -13.64 1.41 -34.89
N GLY A 52 -13.89 1.33 -33.59
CA GLY A 52 -15.03 1.92 -32.90
C GLY A 52 -16.21 0.97 -32.70
N ASP A 53 -16.12 -0.29 -33.13
CA ASP A 53 -17.16 -1.28 -32.88
C ASP A 53 -17.17 -1.73 -31.42
N VAL A 54 -18.35 -2.10 -30.92
CA VAL A 54 -18.49 -2.64 -29.56
C VAL A 54 -17.89 -4.05 -29.52
N ALA A 55 -16.87 -4.23 -28.69
CA ALA A 55 -16.29 -5.55 -28.45
C ALA A 55 -17.37 -6.48 -27.84
N SER A 56 -17.33 -7.77 -28.17
CA SER A 56 -18.21 -8.72 -27.48
C SER A 56 -17.85 -8.77 -25.99
N ARG A 57 -18.77 -9.23 -25.14
CA ARG A 57 -18.52 -9.29 -23.69
C ARG A 57 -17.24 -10.06 -23.35
N ASP A 58 -17.04 -11.24 -23.93
CA ASP A 58 -15.87 -12.08 -23.67
C ASP A 58 -14.56 -11.42 -24.12
N GLU A 59 -14.59 -10.70 -25.26
CA GLU A 59 -13.46 -9.95 -25.78
C GLU A 59 -13.17 -8.68 -24.96
N ALA A 60 -14.20 -8.07 -24.38
CA ALA A 60 -14.09 -6.86 -23.59
C ALA A 60 -13.51 -7.11 -22.18
N ILE A 61 -13.64 -8.33 -21.63
CA ILE A 61 -13.20 -8.65 -20.27
C ILE A 61 -11.69 -8.41 -20.06
N PRO A 62 -10.77 -8.96 -20.88
CA PRO A 62 -9.33 -8.77 -20.68
C PRO A 62 -8.87 -7.29 -20.69
N PRO A 63 -9.19 -6.45 -21.70
CA PRO A 63 -8.79 -5.05 -21.68
C PRO A 63 -9.50 -4.26 -20.58
N TYR A 64 -10.73 -4.63 -20.19
CA TYR A 64 -11.42 -4.03 -19.05
C TYR A 64 -10.70 -4.33 -17.73
N ARG A 65 -10.31 -5.58 -17.50
CA ARG A 65 -9.56 -6.00 -16.31
C ARG A 65 -8.23 -5.28 -16.21
N MET A 66 -7.47 -5.22 -17.30
CA MET A 66 -6.20 -4.48 -17.37
C MET A 66 -6.38 -2.99 -17.07
N PHE A 67 -7.40 -2.37 -17.66
CA PHE A 67 -7.75 -0.97 -17.40
C PHE A 67 -8.06 -0.73 -15.91
N ILE A 68 -8.91 -1.57 -15.30
CA ILE A 68 -9.27 -1.39 -13.88
C ILE A 68 -8.07 -1.61 -12.97
N ALA A 69 -7.32 -2.70 -13.15
CA ALA A 69 -6.15 -3.01 -12.35
C ALA A 69 -5.14 -1.85 -12.37
N PHE A 70 -4.78 -1.36 -13.56
CA PHE A 70 -3.87 -0.24 -13.71
C PHE A 70 -4.34 1.02 -12.96
N ASN A 71 -5.60 1.43 -13.16
CA ASN A 71 -6.13 2.64 -12.51
C ASN A 71 -6.25 2.47 -10.99
N SER A 72 -6.62 1.27 -10.52
CA SER A 72 -6.70 0.96 -9.09
C SER A 72 -5.32 0.99 -8.42
N TYR A 73 -4.30 0.41 -9.04
CA TYR A 73 -2.93 0.44 -8.52
C TYR A 73 -2.37 1.86 -8.52
N MET A 74 -2.53 2.61 -9.61
CA MET A 74 -2.09 4.00 -9.68
C MET A 74 -2.80 4.88 -8.65
N PHE A 75 -4.11 4.71 -8.44
CA PHE A 75 -4.84 5.44 -7.42
C PHE A 75 -4.35 5.09 -6.01
N GLY A 76 -4.17 3.80 -5.71
CA GLY A 76 -3.65 3.35 -4.41
C GLY A 76 -2.26 3.91 -4.12
N LEU A 77 -1.35 3.83 -5.09
CA LEU A 77 0.00 4.40 -4.99
C LEU A 77 -0.04 5.92 -4.86
N TYR A 78 -0.91 6.61 -5.58
CA TYR A 78 -1.02 8.07 -5.47
C TYR A 78 -1.52 8.51 -4.09
N GLU A 79 -2.68 8.02 -3.66
CA GLU A 79 -3.31 8.43 -2.40
C GLU A 79 -2.47 8.02 -1.19
N GLN A 80 -2.12 6.73 -1.11
CA GLN A 80 -1.39 6.21 0.06
C GLN A 80 0.09 6.53 -0.03
N GLY A 81 0.69 6.36 -1.21
CA GLY A 81 2.12 6.65 -1.40
C GLY A 81 2.45 8.13 -1.18
N GLN A 82 1.55 9.07 -1.50
CA GLN A 82 1.75 10.48 -1.17
C GLN A 82 1.73 10.70 0.35
N ALA A 83 0.75 10.12 1.04
CA ALA A 83 0.66 10.22 2.50
C ALA A 83 1.90 9.64 3.20
N GLU A 84 2.36 8.46 2.77
CA GLU A 84 3.56 7.82 3.30
C GLU A 84 4.84 8.58 2.95
N SER A 85 4.94 9.14 1.75
CA SER A 85 6.15 9.87 1.30
C SER A 85 6.39 11.15 2.09
N ASN A 86 5.32 11.76 2.61
CA ASN A 86 5.38 12.97 3.40
C ASN A 86 5.72 12.72 4.88
N LYS A 87 5.77 11.46 5.34
CA LYS A 87 6.10 11.16 6.74
C LYS A 87 7.55 11.54 7.06
N PRO A 88 7.81 12.17 8.23
CA PRO A 88 9.15 12.52 8.65
C PRO A 88 9.93 11.26 9.02
N THR A 89 11.02 10.97 8.32
CA THR A 89 11.89 9.81 8.60
C THR A 89 12.97 10.12 9.65
N GLY A 90 13.16 11.39 10.02
CA GLY A 90 14.11 11.80 11.05
C GLY A 90 13.86 11.14 12.41
N ILE A 91 12.58 10.79 12.70
CA ILE A 91 12.18 10.15 13.94
C ILE A 91 12.86 8.79 14.17
N PHE A 92 13.18 8.04 13.10
CA PHE A 92 13.88 6.77 13.23
C PHE A 92 15.31 6.97 13.73
N LYS A 93 16.03 7.93 13.14
CA LYS A 93 17.38 8.30 13.58
C LYS A 93 17.37 8.83 15.01
N ASP A 94 16.40 9.67 15.36
CA ASP A 94 16.27 10.20 16.72
C ASP A 94 16.00 9.10 17.74
N THR A 95 15.19 8.10 17.38
CA THR A 95 14.90 6.94 18.25
C THR A 95 16.13 6.04 18.41
N ILE A 96 16.89 5.79 17.33
CA ILE A 96 18.15 5.03 17.40
C ILE A 96 19.18 5.76 18.28
N ASN A 97 19.31 7.08 18.12
CA ASN A 97 20.21 7.88 18.94
C ASN A 97 19.81 7.78 20.42
N LEU A 98 18.52 7.91 20.72
CA LEU A 98 17.99 7.80 22.07
C LEU A 98 18.26 6.42 22.68
N LEU A 99 18.07 5.34 21.92
CA LEU A 99 18.41 3.98 22.33
C LEU A 99 19.91 3.83 22.62
N ASN A 100 20.78 4.42 21.80
CA ASN A 100 22.23 4.39 22.04
C ASN A 100 22.64 5.20 23.28
N GLU A 101 22.02 6.36 23.51
CA GLU A 101 22.31 7.20 24.68
C GLU A 101 21.97 6.52 26.01
N ILE A 102 20.94 5.66 26.02
CA ILE A 102 20.53 4.96 27.24
C ILE A 102 21.22 3.61 27.47
N LYS A 103 22.07 3.13 26.55
CA LYS A 103 22.73 1.82 26.65
C LYS A 103 23.53 1.64 27.94
N SER A 104 24.14 2.71 28.44
CA SER A 104 24.90 2.70 29.70
C SER A 104 24.02 2.66 30.95
N PHE A 105 22.74 3.03 30.84
CA PHE A 105 21.81 3.07 31.97
C PHE A 105 21.10 1.74 32.19
N VAL A 106 21.04 0.89 31.16
CA VAL A 106 20.42 -0.43 31.23
C VAL A 106 21.48 -1.53 31.37
N THR A 107 21.16 -2.54 32.15
CA THR A 107 21.95 -3.74 32.39
C THR A 107 21.24 -4.97 31.85
N THR A 108 19.94 -5.12 32.13
CA THR A 108 19.18 -6.33 31.76
C THR A 108 18.62 -6.30 30.35
N SER A 109 18.26 -5.11 29.84
CA SER A 109 17.59 -4.95 28.54
C SER A 109 18.56 -4.61 27.39
N LYS A 110 19.85 -4.96 27.51
CA LYS A 110 20.86 -4.61 26.49
C LYS A 110 20.57 -5.26 25.13
N ASP A 111 20.21 -6.54 25.14
CA ASP A 111 19.87 -7.27 23.92
C ASP A 111 18.57 -6.77 23.30
N ASP A 112 17.63 -6.32 24.13
CA ASP A 112 16.39 -5.68 23.68
C ASP A 112 16.67 -4.34 22.98
N ILE A 113 17.64 -3.56 23.46
CA ILE A 113 18.08 -2.34 22.78
C ILE A 113 18.63 -2.65 21.39
N GLU A 114 19.55 -3.61 21.26
CA GLU A 114 20.13 -3.93 19.95
C GLU A 114 19.05 -4.45 18.98
N THR A 115 18.14 -5.29 19.49
CA THR A 115 16.99 -5.75 18.71
C THR A 115 16.07 -4.60 18.27
N ALA A 116 15.78 -3.66 19.16
CA ALA A 116 14.98 -2.48 18.84
C ALA A 116 15.67 -1.57 17.81
N ILE A 117 16.99 -1.36 17.92
CA ILE A 117 17.78 -0.61 16.93
C ILE A 117 17.68 -1.27 15.56
N ASN A 118 17.89 -2.58 15.47
CA ASN A 118 17.79 -3.32 14.20
C ASN A 118 16.39 -3.20 13.58
N ASN A 119 15.34 -3.33 14.39
CA ASN A 119 13.96 -3.15 13.95
C ASN A 119 13.70 -1.72 13.42
N ILE A 120 14.20 -0.68 14.10
CA ILE A 120 14.04 0.71 13.66
C ILE A 120 14.84 0.98 12.38
N GLN A 121 16.02 0.40 12.22
CA GLN A 121 16.81 0.50 10.98
C GLN A 121 16.08 -0.13 9.80
N GLU A 122 15.46 -1.29 10.01
CA GLU A 122 14.64 -1.95 8.99
C GLU A 122 13.45 -1.08 8.58
N LEU A 123 12.75 -0.47 9.55
CA LEU A 123 11.69 0.50 9.27
C LEU A 123 12.21 1.70 8.48
N ASP A 124 13.32 2.33 8.90
CA ASP A 124 13.90 3.48 8.20
C ASP A 124 14.25 3.15 6.74
N ASN A 125 14.85 1.99 6.49
CA ASN A 125 15.18 1.53 5.16
C ASN A 125 13.94 1.29 4.29
N GLY A 126 12.92 0.63 4.84
CA GLY A 126 11.68 0.39 4.11
C GLY A 126 10.90 1.69 3.84
N TYR A 127 10.88 2.64 4.77
CA TYR A 127 10.27 3.96 4.55
C TYR A 127 11.01 4.78 3.48
N LYS A 128 12.35 4.70 3.43
CA LYS A 128 13.14 5.28 2.33
C LYS A 128 12.81 4.63 0.99
N ARG A 129 12.52 3.33 0.95
CA ARG A 129 12.08 2.65 -0.27
C ARG A 129 10.68 3.09 -0.68
N ILE A 130 9.71 3.15 0.24
CA ILE A 130 8.36 3.65 -0.02
C ILE A 130 8.39 5.05 -0.67
N LYS A 131 9.26 5.95 -0.18
CA LYS A 131 9.45 7.30 -0.76
C LYS A 131 9.89 7.31 -2.22
N LYS A 132 10.49 6.22 -2.72
CA LYS A 132 10.95 6.08 -4.11
C LYS A 132 9.91 5.43 -5.02
N ILE A 133 9.05 4.57 -4.46
CA ILE A 133 8.02 3.84 -5.23
C ILE A 133 7.07 4.81 -5.96
N LEU A 134 6.56 5.84 -5.28
CA LEU A 134 5.63 6.77 -5.91
C LEU A 134 6.27 7.53 -7.09
N PRO A 135 7.46 8.15 -6.98
CA PRO A 135 8.16 8.74 -8.12
C PRO A 135 8.39 7.75 -9.28
N GLU A 136 8.72 6.50 -9.00
CA GLU A 136 8.89 5.44 -10.02
C GLU A 136 7.58 5.13 -10.73
N ALA A 137 6.49 4.96 -9.98
CA ALA A 137 5.16 4.73 -10.54
C ALA A 137 4.67 5.92 -11.38
N MET A 138 4.92 7.15 -10.92
CA MET A 138 4.59 8.36 -11.68
C MET A 138 5.40 8.47 -12.98
N LYS A 139 6.66 8.03 -12.98
CA LYS A 139 7.47 7.96 -14.19
C LYS A 139 6.85 7.00 -15.22
N ILE A 140 6.52 5.78 -14.80
CA ILE A 140 5.86 4.78 -15.67
C ILE A 140 4.53 5.32 -16.19
N PHE A 141 3.71 5.93 -15.33
CA PHE A 141 2.45 6.55 -15.73
C PHE A 141 2.66 7.64 -16.78
N ASN A 142 3.64 8.52 -16.60
CA ASN A 142 3.93 9.60 -17.54
C ASN A 142 4.44 9.06 -18.89
N GLU A 143 5.27 8.02 -18.88
CA GLU A 143 5.76 7.34 -20.10
C GLU A 143 4.60 6.68 -20.84
N MET A 144 3.76 5.90 -20.15
CA MET A 144 2.53 5.30 -20.68
C MET A 144 1.62 6.36 -21.32
N MET A 145 1.40 7.48 -20.61
CA MET A 145 0.55 8.56 -21.09
C MET A 145 1.12 9.29 -22.30
N LYS A 146 2.45 9.39 -22.43
CA LYS A 146 3.13 9.96 -23.58
C LYS A 146 3.00 9.06 -24.81
N GLU A 147 3.12 7.75 -24.62
CA GLU A 147 2.96 6.75 -25.68
C GLU A 147 1.49 6.51 -26.04
N GLY A 148 0.59 6.77 -25.08
CA GLY A 148 -0.85 6.56 -25.23
C GLY A 148 -1.24 5.08 -25.27
N ILE A 149 -0.44 4.19 -24.69
CA ILE A 149 -0.60 2.73 -24.76
C ILE A 149 -0.44 2.12 -23.38
N LEU A 150 -1.47 1.41 -22.91
CA LEU A 150 -1.42 0.51 -21.76
C LEU A 150 -1.33 -0.94 -22.27
N ASP A 151 -0.23 -1.61 -22.03
CA ASP A 151 -0.02 -3.03 -22.34
C ASP A 151 0.29 -3.84 -21.07
N GLN A 152 0.54 -5.13 -21.24
CA GLN A 152 0.88 -6.02 -20.13
C GLN A 152 2.19 -5.60 -19.43
N THR A 153 3.19 -5.13 -20.18
CA THR A 153 4.47 -4.70 -19.62
C THR A 153 4.28 -3.53 -18.66
N VAL A 154 3.50 -2.53 -19.04
CA VAL A 154 3.16 -1.38 -18.20
C VAL A 154 2.39 -1.83 -16.95
N LEU A 155 1.40 -2.71 -17.12
CA LEU A 155 0.62 -3.23 -16.01
C LEU A 155 1.52 -3.99 -15.02
N ASP A 156 2.38 -4.88 -15.49
CA ASP A 156 3.27 -5.70 -14.66
C ASP A 156 4.24 -4.81 -13.85
N ASN A 157 4.78 -3.76 -14.47
CA ASN A 157 5.66 -2.83 -13.78
C ASN A 157 4.94 -2.07 -12.65
N ILE A 158 3.72 -1.59 -12.89
CA ILE A 158 2.91 -0.93 -11.84
C ILE A 158 2.45 -1.93 -10.78
N SER A 159 2.07 -3.14 -11.18
CA SER A 159 1.65 -4.20 -10.27
C SER A 159 2.79 -4.59 -9.33
N SER A 160 4.00 -4.73 -9.85
CA SER A 160 5.21 -5.01 -9.06
C SER A 160 5.48 -3.92 -8.02
N LEU A 161 5.39 -2.65 -8.40
CA LEU A 161 5.54 -1.52 -7.46
C LEU A 161 4.44 -1.50 -6.38
N MET A 162 3.19 -1.80 -6.74
CA MET A 162 2.09 -1.89 -5.78
C MET A 162 2.24 -3.08 -4.83
N GLY A 163 2.70 -4.23 -5.34
CA GLY A 163 3.01 -5.41 -4.52
C GLY A 163 4.13 -5.12 -3.52
N GLU A 164 5.23 -4.50 -3.98
CA GLU A 164 6.33 -4.08 -3.10
C GLU A 164 5.85 -3.10 -2.03
N PHE A 165 5.05 -2.08 -2.40
CA PHE A 165 4.49 -1.11 -1.47
C PHE A 165 3.63 -1.79 -0.38
N THR A 166 2.75 -2.71 -0.79
CA THR A 166 1.87 -3.49 0.09
C THR A 166 2.69 -4.37 1.05
N CYS A 167 3.69 -5.08 0.52
CA CYS A 167 4.61 -5.91 1.31
C CYS A 167 5.37 -5.11 2.37
N LEU A 168 5.88 -3.93 2.01
CA LEU A 168 6.59 -3.05 2.96
C LEU A 168 5.66 -2.55 4.07
N GLN A 169 4.45 -2.10 3.72
CA GLN A 169 3.45 -1.68 4.72
C GLN A 169 3.12 -2.81 5.70
N TYR A 170 2.86 -4.02 5.20
CA TYR A 170 2.57 -5.19 6.03
C TYR A 170 3.74 -5.52 6.97
N LYS A 171 4.96 -5.60 6.42
CA LYS A 171 6.18 -5.86 7.20
C LYS A 171 6.39 -4.81 8.28
N HIS A 172 6.20 -3.53 7.97
CA HIS A 172 6.39 -2.45 8.94
C HIS A 172 5.41 -2.53 10.10
N LEU A 173 4.14 -2.83 9.84
CA LEU A 173 3.15 -3.03 10.91
C LEU A 173 3.57 -4.17 11.83
N TYR A 174 4.03 -5.28 11.24
CA TYR A 174 4.45 -6.45 11.98
C TYR A 174 5.67 -6.18 12.88
N ILE A 175 6.69 -5.51 12.35
CA ILE A 175 7.88 -5.09 13.10
C ILE A 175 7.48 -4.22 14.29
N GLN A 176 6.62 -3.21 14.08
CA GLN A 176 6.18 -2.30 15.15
C GLN A 176 5.40 -3.02 16.25
N ILE A 177 4.55 -3.99 15.90
CA ILE A 177 3.80 -4.79 16.87
C ILE A 177 4.73 -5.70 17.66
N ARG A 178 5.65 -6.41 16.99
CA ARG A 178 6.60 -7.29 17.68
C ARG A 178 7.60 -6.53 18.56
N ALA A 179 7.99 -5.32 18.16
CA ALA A 179 8.89 -4.46 18.92
C ALA A 179 8.34 -4.03 20.28
N LYS A 180 7.02 -4.20 20.54
CA LYS A 180 6.39 -3.89 21.83
C LYS A 180 7.13 -4.54 23.00
N GLY A 181 7.53 -5.80 22.87
CA GLY A 181 8.21 -6.54 23.93
C GLY A 181 9.52 -5.87 24.36
N GLN A 182 10.36 -5.50 23.39
CA GLN A 182 11.62 -4.80 23.65
C GLN A 182 11.36 -3.46 24.34
N PHE A 183 10.42 -2.65 23.84
CA PHE A 183 10.15 -1.33 24.43
C PHE A 183 9.55 -1.40 25.84
N VAL A 184 8.74 -2.43 26.15
CA VAL A 184 8.24 -2.66 27.52
C VAL A 184 9.38 -2.99 28.48
N SER A 185 10.26 -3.91 28.07
CA SER A 185 11.44 -4.32 28.85
C SER A 185 12.33 -3.13 29.18
N ILE A 186 12.73 -2.38 28.13
CA ILE A 186 13.57 -1.18 28.24
C ILE A 186 12.89 -0.12 29.13
N SER A 187 11.61 0.18 28.90
CA SER A 187 10.89 1.20 29.68
C SER A 187 10.76 0.84 31.16
N THR A 188 10.55 -0.44 31.48
CA THR A 188 10.45 -0.94 32.86
C THR A 188 11.79 -0.80 33.59
N GLU A 189 12.89 -1.12 32.91
CA GLU A 189 14.22 -0.95 33.49
C GLU A 189 14.56 0.54 33.68
N LEU A 190 14.27 1.39 32.70
CA LEU A 190 14.43 2.84 32.82
C LEU A 190 13.66 3.41 34.01
N SER A 191 12.40 2.99 34.21
CA SER A 191 11.57 3.37 35.35
C SER A 191 12.27 3.09 36.70
N THR A 192 13.06 2.02 36.75
CA THR A 192 13.76 1.58 37.95
C THR A 192 15.02 2.40 38.19
N VAL A 193 15.86 2.59 37.16
CA VAL A 193 17.13 3.31 37.28
C VAL A 193 16.97 4.83 37.36
N LEU A 194 15.83 5.38 36.94
CA LEU A 194 15.55 6.82 37.04
C LEU A 194 15.66 7.39 38.46
N LYS A 195 15.48 6.54 39.48
CA LYS A 195 15.62 6.92 40.90
C LYS A 195 17.07 7.18 41.30
N THR A 196 18.03 6.59 40.58
CA THR A 196 19.47 6.66 40.89
C THR A 196 20.21 7.63 39.96
N LEU A 197 19.67 7.92 38.78
CA LEU A 197 20.27 8.87 37.83
C LEU A 197 20.09 10.32 38.28
N SER A 198 21.01 11.20 37.85
CA SER A 198 20.96 12.64 38.14
C SER A 198 21.29 13.48 36.90
N GLY A 199 20.99 14.78 36.97
CA GLY A 199 21.36 15.75 35.93
C GLY A 199 20.89 15.37 34.52
N ASN A 200 21.82 15.39 33.56
CA ASN A 200 21.53 15.13 32.15
C ASN A 200 21.15 13.67 31.88
N GLU A 201 21.74 12.70 32.60
CA GLU A 201 21.44 11.28 32.45
C GLU A 201 19.99 10.98 32.78
N ARG A 202 19.50 11.54 33.90
CA ARG A 202 18.10 11.42 34.30
C ARG A 202 17.16 12.03 33.26
N LYS A 203 17.52 13.17 32.67
CA LYS A 203 16.73 13.83 31.63
C LYS A 203 16.62 12.97 30.36
N THR A 204 17.74 12.41 29.90
CA THR A 204 17.77 11.52 28.74
C THR A 204 16.97 10.23 28.99
N ALA A 205 17.19 9.58 30.15
CA ALA A 205 16.47 8.37 30.53
C ALA A 205 14.96 8.60 30.64
N ALA A 206 14.52 9.74 31.21
CA ALA A 206 13.11 10.07 31.33
C ALA A 206 12.46 10.30 29.95
N LYS A 207 13.15 11.02 29.05
CA LYS A 207 12.68 11.20 27.67
C LYS A 207 12.55 9.84 26.95
N ALA A 208 13.53 8.95 27.11
CA ALA A 208 13.48 7.61 26.53
C ALA A 208 12.32 6.79 27.08
N GLU A 209 12.14 6.80 28.41
CA GLU A 209 11.03 6.14 29.08
C GLU A 209 9.68 6.63 28.54
N ASP A 210 9.47 7.94 28.42
CA ASP A 210 8.23 8.52 27.89
C ASP A 210 7.95 8.08 26.46
N VAL A 211 8.96 8.12 25.58
CA VAL A 211 8.82 7.67 24.18
C VAL A 211 8.47 6.19 24.11
N PHE A 212 9.17 5.33 24.88
CA PHE A 212 8.94 3.89 24.84
C PHE A 212 7.63 3.48 25.52
N LYS A 213 7.17 4.22 26.54
CA LYS A 213 5.81 4.08 27.09
C LYS A 213 4.77 4.37 26.02
N PHE A 214 4.89 5.51 25.31
CA PHE A 214 3.98 5.84 24.22
C PHE A 214 3.92 4.74 23.16
N LEU A 215 5.07 4.23 22.72
CA LEU A 215 5.14 3.15 21.71
C LEU A 215 4.53 1.82 22.19
N THR A 216 4.33 1.64 23.51
CA THR A 216 3.75 0.43 24.09
C THR A 216 2.31 0.62 24.57
N GLU A 217 1.77 1.84 24.52
CA GLU A 217 0.39 2.15 24.88
C GLU A 217 -0.61 1.31 24.10
N GLU A 218 -1.64 0.83 24.79
CA GLU A 218 -2.64 -0.05 24.17
C GLU A 218 -3.43 0.66 23.06
N LYS A 219 -3.62 1.98 23.16
CA LYS A 219 -4.23 2.76 22.08
C LYS A 219 -3.39 2.74 20.80
N TYR A 220 -2.08 2.93 20.92
CA TYR A 220 -1.17 2.89 19.78
C TYR A 220 -1.10 1.47 19.18
N GLN A 221 -0.93 0.46 20.04
CA GLN A 221 -0.81 -0.94 19.65
C GLN A 221 -2.10 -1.51 19.04
N SER A 222 -3.27 -1.17 19.58
CA SER A 222 -4.56 -1.56 18.99
C SER A 222 -4.79 -0.93 17.62
N GLY A 223 -4.33 0.31 17.40
CA GLY A 223 -4.33 0.96 16.09
C GLY A 223 -3.51 0.18 15.07
N LEU A 224 -2.29 -0.22 15.42
CA LEU A 224 -1.43 -1.04 14.55
C LEU A 224 -2.07 -2.39 14.22
N ARG A 225 -2.61 -3.10 15.21
CA ARG A 225 -3.29 -4.39 15.01
C ARG A 225 -4.52 -4.26 14.12
N LYS A 226 -5.29 -3.19 14.28
CA LYS A 226 -6.46 -2.94 13.43
C LYS A 226 -6.06 -2.79 11.96
N SER A 227 -4.97 -2.08 11.68
CA SER A 227 -4.44 -1.97 10.32
C SER A 227 -3.92 -3.32 9.79
N LEU A 228 -3.27 -4.12 10.64
CA LEU A 228 -2.75 -5.45 10.26
C LEU A 228 -3.87 -6.41 9.83
N ILE A 229 -5.01 -6.39 10.54
CA ILE A 229 -6.16 -7.25 10.26
C ILE A 229 -6.65 -7.13 8.81
N ASP A 230 -6.59 -5.94 8.20
CA ASP A 230 -7.09 -5.76 6.84
C ASP A 230 -6.19 -6.40 5.77
N PHE A 231 -4.87 -6.51 6.04
CA PHE A 231 -3.96 -7.31 5.22
C PHE A 231 -4.24 -8.80 5.38
N GLU A 232 -4.48 -9.24 6.62
CA GLU A 232 -4.59 -10.65 7.01
C GLU A 232 -5.96 -11.28 6.74
N LYS A 233 -6.98 -10.51 6.38
CA LYS A 233 -8.25 -11.11 5.92
C LYS A 233 -8.03 -11.84 4.60
N ASP A 234 -8.61 -13.02 4.44
CA ASP A 234 -8.73 -13.70 3.15
C ASP A 234 -9.99 -13.23 2.40
N PRO A 235 -10.23 -13.66 1.16
CA PRO A 235 -11.44 -13.30 0.43
C PRO A 235 -12.75 -13.82 1.04
N GLN A 236 -12.69 -14.80 1.94
CA GLN A 236 -13.82 -15.34 2.70
C GLN A 236 -14.03 -14.60 4.04
N GLY A 237 -13.09 -13.73 4.42
CA GLY A 237 -13.11 -12.96 5.66
C GLY A 237 -12.41 -13.62 6.85
N ASN A 238 -11.74 -14.76 6.67
CA ASN A 238 -10.93 -15.39 7.72
C ASN A 238 -9.61 -14.64 7.90
N GLN A 239 -9.07 -14.61 9.11
CA GLN A 239 -7.78 -13.98 9.38
C GLN A 239 -6.63 -15.01 9.26
N ILE A 240 -5.60 -14.67 8.48
CA ILE A 240 -4.41 -15.49 8.25
C ILE A 240 -3.15 -14.66 8.57
N PRO A 241 -2.38 -15.00 9.61
CA PRO A 241 -1.17 -14.26 9.99
C PRO A 241 0.02 -14.62 9.08
N PHE A 242 0.08 -14.01 7.90
CA PHE A 242 1.06 -14.38 6.86
C PHE A 242 2.51 -14.34 7.34
N PHE A 243 2.92 -13.31 8.10
CA PHE A 243 4.31 -13.07 8.49
C PHE A 243 4.93 -14.20 9.33
N GLU A 244 4.12 -15.11 9.88
CA GLU A 244 4.58 -16.27 10.64
C GLU A 244 5.06 -17.43 9.74
N HIS A 245 4.76 -17.36 8.43
CA HIS A 245 5.16 -18.36 7.45
C HIS A 245 6.50 -17.98 6.78
N SER A 246 7.31 -18.99 6.44
CA SER A 246 8.60 -18.77 5.75
C SER A 246 8.45 -18.14 4.36
N ASN A 247 7.30 -18.33 3.71
CA ASN A 247 6.94 -17.78 2.41
C ASN A 247 5.86 -16.68 2.51
N TRP A 248 5.89 -15.88 3.57
CA TRP A 248 4.84 -14.89 3.85
C TRP A 248 4.57 -13.90 2.71
N GLN A 249 5.60 -13.52 1.93
CA GLN A 249 5.45 -12.60 0.80
C GLN A 249 4.58 -13.21 -0.29
N GLU A 250 4.93 -14.41 -0.76
CA GLU A 250 4.15 -15.15 -1.75
C GLU A 250 2.73 -15.47 -1.26
N ALA A 251 2.53 -15.66 0.05
CA ALA A 251 1.21 -15.86 0.62
C ALA A 251 0.38 -14.57 0.62
N LEU A 252 0.99 -13.44 0.96
CA LEU A 252 0.34 -12.12 0.94
C LEU A 252 -0.02 -11.69 -0.49
N ASP A 253 0.88 -11.92 -1.45
CA ASP A 253 0.67 -11.58 -2.86
C ASP A 253 -0.49 -12.39 -3.43
N ARG A 254 -0.49 -13.72 -3.24
CA ARG A 254 -1.62 -14.59 -3.65
C ARG A 254 -2.93 -14.17 -3.01
N ASN A 255 -2.93 -13.84 -1.72
CA ASN A 255 -4.14 -13.37 -1.04
C ASN A 255 -4.67 -12.06 -1.65
N THR A 256 -3.76 -11.17 -2.06
CA THR A 256 -4.10 -9.91 -2.72
C THR A 256 -4.69 -10.15 -4.11
N ASP A 257 -4.09 -11.05 -4.89
CA ASP A 257 -4.57 -11.44 -6.21
C ASP A 257 -5.96 -12.10 -6.13
N ASP A 258 -6.15 -13.06 -5.21
CA ASP A 258 -7.43 -13.74 -5.01
C ASP A 258 -8.55 -12.76 -4.62
N LYS A 259 -8.24 -11.76 -3.77
CA LYS A 259 -9.18 -10.69 -3.43
C LYS A 259 -9.54 -9.84 -4.64
N ASN A 260 -8.55 -9.47 -5.45
CA ASN A 260 -8.76 -8.66 -6.64
C ASN A 260 -9.61 -9.41 -7.67
N ASP A 261 -9.36 -10.71 -7.86
CA ASP A 261 -10.14 -11.58 -8.75
C ASP A 261 -11.58 -11.71 -8.28
N ILE A 262 -11.80 -11.98 -6.99
CA ILE A 262 -13.15 -12.10 -6.44
C ILE A 262 -13.89 -10.75 -6.51
N LEU A 263 -13.22 -9.64 -6.24
CA LEU A 263 -13.79 -8.30 -6.38
C LEU A 263 -14.17 -8.01 -7.84
N PHE A 264 -13.29 -8.38 -8.78
CA PHE A 264 -13.53 -8.22 -10.20
C PHE A 264 -14.76 -9.01 -10.64
N GLU A 265 -14.81 -10.32 -10.36
CA GLU A 265 -15.90 -11.19 -10.76
C GLU A 265 -17.24 -10.82 -10.11
N LYS A 266 -17.25 -10.57 -8.80
CA LYS A 266 -18.50 -10.34 -8.06
C LYS A 266 -19.04 -8.92 -8.20
N THR A 267 -18.17 -7.93 -8.40
CA THR A 267 -18.56 -6.51 -8.34
C THR A 267 -18.32 -5.80 -9.65
N LEU A 268 -17.10 -5.84 -10.18
CA LEU A 268 -16.70 -4.97 -11.28
C LEU A 268 -17.20 -5.47 -12.64
N LEU A 269 -17.25 -6.79 -12.85
CA LEU A 269 -17.73 -7.37 -14.11
C LEU A 269 -19.18 -6.99 -14.44
N SER A 270 -20.02 -6.79 -13.40
CA SER A 270 -21.39 -6.29 -13.57
C SER A 270 -21.48 -4.87 -14.13
N GLN A 271 -20.39 -4.10 -14.05
CA GLN A 271 -20.29 -2.74 -14.55
C GLN A 271 -19.88 -2.68 -16.03
N LEU A 272 -19.38 -3.78 -16.60
CA LEU A 272 -19.08 -3.87 -18.02
C LEU A 272 -20.38 -3.92 -18.84
N ARG A 273 -20.57 -2.94 -19.73
CA ARG A 273 -21.79 -2.73 -20.53
C ARG A 273 -21.84 -3.54 -21.83
N ASN A 274 -20.70 -4.09 -22.23
CA ASN A 274 -20.57 -4.95 -23.41
C ASN A 274 -21.45 -6.21 -23.29
#